data_AF-A0A7X7L557-F1
#
_entry.id   AF-A0A7X7L557-F1
#
_cell.length_a   1.000
_cell.length_b   1.000
_cell.length_c   1.000
_cell.angle_alpha   90.00
_cell.angle_beta   90.00
_cell.angle_gamma   90.00
#
_symmetry.space_group_name_H-M   'P 1'
#
loop_
_entity.id
_entity.type
_entity.pdbx_description
1 polymer ?
#
loop_
_entity_poly.entity_id
_entity_poly.type
_entity_poly.pdbx_seq_one_letter_code
_entity_poly.pdbx_strand_id
1 'polypeptide(L)' 'MINYDVIVVGAGHAGCEAALASARMGMKTAIFTLNL' A
#
# COMPACT_ATOMS: atom_id res chain seq x y z
N MET A 1 16.53 9.16 4.09
CA MET A 1 15.97 8.03 3.32
C MET A 1 14.61 7.70 3.91
N ILE A 2 13.53 7.75 3.14
CA ILE A 2 12.19 7.40 3.61
C ILE A 2 12.03 5.89 3.45
N ASN A 3 12.03 5.14 4.55
CA ASN A 3 11.74 3.70 4.54
C ASN A 3 10.24 3.47 4.67
N TYR A 4 9.73 2.47 3.97
CA TYR A 4 8.38 1.91 4.10
C TYR A 4 8.53 0.44 4.48
N ASP A 5 7.62 -0.07 5.30
CA ASP A 5 7.60 -1.48 5.69
C ASP A 5 6.89 -2.32 4.63
N VAL A 6 5.87 -1.74 3.98
CA VAL A 6 5.08 -2.37 2.92
C VAL A 6 4.86 -1.40 1.77
N ILE A 7 5.08 -1.86 0.54
CA ILE A 7 4.73 -1.14 -0.68
C ILE A 7 3.79 -2.01 -1.50
N VAL A 8 2.58 -1.49 -1.77
CA VAL A 8 1.58 -2.14 -2.61
C VAL A 8 1.57 -1.47 -3.98
N VAL A 9 1.65 -2.28 -5.04
CA VAL A 9 1.62 -1.82 -6.43
C VAL A 9 0.31 -2.24 -7.08
N GLY A 10 -0.50 -1.25 -7.45
CA GLY A 10 -1.86 -1.35 -7.97
C GLY A 10 -2.91 -1.01 -6.91
N ALA A 11 -3.87 -0.14 -7.25
CA ALA A 11 -5.00 0.25 -6.39
C ALA A 11 -6.36 -0.34 -6.85
N GLY A 12 -6.34 -1.58 -7.34
CA GLY A 12 -7.58 -2.36 -7.51
C GLY A 12 -8.08 -2.91 -6.17
N HIS A 13 -9.20 -3.65 -6.17
CA HIS A 13 -9.83 -4.21 -4.96
C HIS A 13 -8.82 -4.91 -4.03
N ALA A 14 -8.00 -5.82 -4.57
CA ALA A 14 -6.98 -6.53 -3.79
C ALA A 14 -5.87 -5.60 -3.25
N GLY A 15 -5.47 -4.59 -4.03
CA GLY A 15 -4.44 -3.63 -3.63
C GLY A 15 -4.91 -2.72 -2.49
N CYS A 16 -6.14 -2.25 -2.57
CA CYS A 16 -6.76 -1.45 -1.50
C CYS A 16 -6.89 -2.25 -0.20
N GLU A 17 -7.37 -3.49 -0.26
CA GLU A 17 -7.47 -4.36 0.93
C GLU A 17 -6.09 -4.67 1.53
N ALA A 18 -5.09 -4.98 0.68
CA ALA A 18 -3.73 -5.26 1.14
C ALA A 18 -3.10 -4.03 1.83
N ALA A 19 -3.22 -2.84 1.23
CA ALA A 19 -2.66 -1.61 1.79
C ALA A 19 -3.39 -1.18 3.08
N LEU A 20 -4.72 -1.35 3.12
CA LEU A 20 -5.51 -1.04 4.31
C LEU A 20 -5.19 -2.01 5.46
N ALA A 21 -5.06 -3.30 5.17
CA ALA A 21 -4.69 -4.31 6.16
C ALA A 21 -3.29 -4.02 6.74
N SER A 22 -2.29 -3.76 5.90
CA SER A 22 -0.93 -3.47 6.38
C SER A 22 -0.86 -2.17 7.18
N ALA A 23 -1.55 -1.12 6.75
CA ALA A 23 -1.64 0.14 7.50
C ALA A 23 -2.32 -0.04 8.88
N ARG A 24 -3.39 -0.85 8.96
CA ARG A 24 -4.09 -1.16 10.22
C ARG A 24 -3.25 -2.00 11.18
N MET A 25 -2.30 -2.76 10.68
CA MET A 25 -1.30 -3.47 11.50
C MET A 25 -0.19 -2.52 12.01
N GLY A 26 -0.25 -1.22 11.72
CA GLY A 26 0.73 -0.22 12.16
C GLY A 26 1.96 -0.11 11.27
N MET A 27 1.98 -0.79 10.13
CA MET A 27 3.10 -0.73 9.19
C MET A 27 3.04 0.54 8.36
N LYS A 28 4.20 1.19 8.17
CA LYS A 28 4.33 2.35 7.29
C LYS A 28 4.17 1.90 5.84
N THR A 29 2.97 2.07 5.32
CA THR A 29 2.53 1.53 4.03
C THR A 29 2.46 2.62 2.96
N ALA A 30 2.93 2.32 1.75
CA ALA A 30 2.64 3.11 0.55
C ALA A 30 1.86 2.28 -0.47
N ILE A 31 0.93 2.90 -1.18
CA ILE A 31 0.26 2.31 -2.34
C ILE A 31 0.47 3.19 -3.57
N PHE A 32 0.85 2.58 -4.68
CA PHE A 32 0.99 3.25 -5.96
C PHE A 32 0.05 2.63 -6.98
N THR A 33 -0.56 3.44 -7.83
CA THR A 33 -1.32 2.95 -8.98
C THR A 33 -0.99 3.80 -10.19
N LEU A 34 -0.97 3.17 -11.35
CA LEU A 34 -0.88 3.91 -12.60
C LEU A 34 -2.28 4.44 -12.94
N ASN A 35 -2.33 5.66 -13.46
CA ASN A 35 -3.49 6.24 -14.11
C ASN A 35 -3.00 6.87 -15.41
N LEU A 36 -3.69 6.61 -16.52
CA LEU A 36 -3.31 7.02 -17.87
C LEU A 36 -4.10 8.25 -18.32
#